data_AF-A0A167QHE8-F1
#
_entry.id   AF-A0A167QHE8-F1
#
_cell.length_a   1.000
_cell.length_b   1.000
_cell.length_c   1.000
_cell.angle_alpha   90.00
_cell.angle_beta   90.00
_cell.angle_gamma   90.00
#
_symmetry.space_group_name_H-M   'P 1'
#
loop_
_entity.id
_entity.type
_entity.pdbx_description
1 polymer ?
#
loop_
_entity_poly.entity_id
_entity_poly.type
_entity_poly.pdbx_seq_one_letter_code
_entity_poly.pdbx_strand_id
1 'polypeptide(L)'
;MQVPHIPSANPRFFQVFNTDMNKVRLLSQTMIISTERDFRVSVRGDYVGHSITLPSKVQNIKIMPKLLQDLLTEPTRVTITVIQNNTKLNLSEGGFLEDNDPPCWNSTLSKGVNIIKINVTANITQPDNMVSDYRSQTYVLFVTLPW
;
A
#
# COMPACT_ATOMS: atom_id res chain seq x y z
N MET A 1 35.73 -3.37 -21.42
CA MET A 1 34.81 -2.80 -20.42
C MET A 1 33.55 -3.63 -20.45
N GLN A 2 33.22 -4.35 -19.37
CA GLN A 2 31.93 -5.03 -19.24
C GLN A 2 30.86 -3.96 -19.05
N VAL A 3 29.93 -3.89 -19.99
CA VAL A 3 28.69 -3.11 -19.79
C VAL A 3 27.97 -3.78 -18.62
N PRO A 4 27.62 -3.04 -17.55
CA PRO A 4 26.88 -3.61 -16.44
C PRO A 4 25.59 -4.24 -16.98
N HIS A 5 25.45 -5.55 -16.81
CA HIS A 5 24.21 -6.23 -17.17
C HIS A 5 23.17 -5.83 -16.12
N ILE A 6 22.32 -4.87 -16.46
CA ILE A 6 21.20 -4.49 -15.60
C ILE A 6 20.15 -5.60 -15.79
N PRO A 7 19.66 -6.22 -14.70
CA PRO A 7 18.72 -7.32 -14.80
C PRO A 7 17.53 -6.95 -15.69
N SER A 8 17.13 -7.86 -16.57
CA SER A 8 15.93 -7.69 -17.39
C SER A 8 14.72 -7.54 -16.45
N ALA A 9 14.22 -6.32 -16.32
CA ALA A 9 13.05 -6.04 -15.48
C ALA A 9 11.76 -6.36 -16.25
N ASN A 10 10.73 -6.83 -15.56
CA ASN A 10 9.50 -7.32 -16.18
C ASN A 10 8.73 -6.17 -16.86
N PRO A 11 8.44 -6.24 -18.18
CA PRO A 11 7.71 -5.19 -18.89
C PRO A 11 6.33 -4.86 -18.30
N ARG A 12 5.65 -5.83 -17.68
CA ARG A 12 4.32 -5.62 -17.06
C ARG A 12 4.37 -4.59 -15.95
N PHE A 13 5.44 -4.59 -15.15
CA PHE A 13 5.66 -3.59 -14.11
C PHE A 13 5.65 -2.17 -14.68
N PHE A 14 6.43 -1.93 -15.74
CA PHE A 14 6.57 -0.60 -16.34
C PHE A 14 5.32 -0.15 -17.09
N GLN A 15 4.56 -1.09 -17.68
CA GLN A 15 3.32 -0.79 -18.39
C GLN A 15 2.29 -0.07 -17.51
N VAL A 16 2.26 -0.36 -16.20
CA VAL A 16 1.40 0.36 -15.23
C VAL A 16 1.65 1.86 -15.27
N PHE A 17 2.88 2.28 -15.53
CA PHE A 17 3.32 3.68 -15.49
C PHE A 17 3.34 4.36 -16.87
N ASN A 18 3.06 3.63 -17.95
CA ASN A 18 3.00 4.17 -19.33
C ASN A 18 1.70 4.93 -19.65
N THR A 19 0.86 5.19 -18.64
CA THR A 19 -0.40 5.93 -18.76
C THR A 19 -0.34 7.22 -17.96
N ASP A 20 -1.33 8.11 -18.16
CA ASP A 20 -1.49 9.33 -17.36
C ASP A 20 -1.45 8.99 -15.86
N MET A 21 -0.48 9.57 -15.14
CA MET A 21 -0.29 9.35 -13.71
C MET A 21 -1.54 9.59 -12.87
N ASN A 22 -2.43 10.49 -13.31
CA ASN A 22 -3.67 10.76 -12.59
C ASN A 22 -4.64 9.56 -12.62
N LYS A 23 -4.46 8.66 -13.59
CA LYS A 23 -5.26 7.44 -13.78
C LYS A 23 -4.59 6.20 -13.21
N VAL A 24 -3.28 6.23 -13.00
CA VAL A 24 -2.55 5.10 -12.39
C VAL A 24 -3.00 4.90 -10.95
N ARG A 25 -3.24 3.65 -10.58
CA ARG A 25 -3.52 3.21 -9.21
C ARG A 25 -2.57 2.07 -8.89
N LEU A 26 -1.91 2.13 -7.74
CA LEU A 26 -0.91 1.15 -7.33
C LEU A 26 -1.49 0.07 -6.41
N LEU A 27 -2.65 0.31 -5.81
CA LEU A 27 -3.37 -0.68 -5.00
C LEU A 27 -4.56 -1.25 -5.78
N SER A 28 -4.82 -2.55 -5.59
CA SER A 28 -6.07 -3.18 -5.99
C SER A 28 -7.15 -2.97 -4.92
N GLN A 29 -6.77 -3.16 -3.66
CA GLN A 29 -7.62 -2.96 -2.49
C GLN A 29 -6.79 -2.79 -1.21
N THR A 30 -7.43 -2.35 -0.14
CA THR A 30 -6.88 -2.44 1.22
C THR A 30 -7.89 -3.13 2.12
N MET A 31 -7.48 -4.21 2.78
CA MET A 31 -8.30 -4.86 3.80
C MET A 31 -8.01 -4.26 5.17
N ILE A 32 -9.07 -4.04 5.94
CA ILE A 32 -9.00 -3.66 7.34
C ILE A 32 -9.73 -4.73 8.15
N ILE A 33 -9.02 -5.34 9.09
CA ILE A 33 -9.51 -6.47 9.88
C ILE A 33 -9.33 -6.14 11.35
N SER A 34 -10.33 -6.34 12.20
CA SER A 34 -10.12 -6.26 13.65
C SER A 34 -9.33 -7.46 14.15
N THR A 35 -8.39 -7.25 15.06
CA THR A 35 -7.64 -8.35 15.69
C THR A 35 -8.39 -9.00 16.85
N GLU A 36 -9.51 -8.41 17.28
CA GLU A 36 -10.19 -8.76 18.54
C GLU A 36 -11.65 -9.14 18.34
N ARG A 37 -12.22 -8.81 17.17
CA ARG A 37 -13.64 -8.89 16.88
C ARG A 37 -13.86 -9.36 15.45
N ASP A 38 -15.06 -9.86 15.20
CA ASP A 38 -15.50 -10.17 13.85
C ASP A 38 -15.87 -8.89 13.10
N PHE A 39 -14.84 -8.19 12.62
CA PHE A 39 -14.98 -7.04 11.74
C PHE A 39 -13.95 -7.12 10.62
N ARG A 40 -14.43 -7.04 9.38
CA ARG A 40 -13.60 -7.02 8.18
C ARG A 40 -14.25 -6.13 7.13
N VAL A 41 -13.46 -5.26 6.53
CA VAL A 41 -13.87 -4.44 5.38
C VAL A 41 -12.77 -4.42 4.33
N SER A 42 -13.15 -4.42 3.06
CA SER A 42 -12.23 -4.18 1.95
C SER A 42 -12.60 -2.86 1.28
N VAL A 43 -11.64 -1.97 1.13
CA VAL A 43 -11.79 -0.73 0.36
C VAL A 43 -11.05 -0.84 -0.96
N ARG A 44 -11.67 -0.31 -2.02
CA ARG A 44 -11.14 -0.44 -3.39
C ARG A 44 -9.95 0.49 -3.61
N GLY A 45 -8.89 0.01 -4.24
CA GLY A 45 -7.69 0.81 -4.54
C GLY A 45 -7.83 1.77 -5.72
N ASP A 46 -8.99 1.87 -6.36
CA ASP A 46 -9.23 2.86 -7.42
C ASP A 46 -9.54 4.27 -6.87
N TYR A 47 -9.87 4.38 -5.59
CA TYR A 47 -10.04 5.65 -4.89
C TYR A 47 -8.85 5.91 -3.96
N VAL A 48 -8.38 7.16 -3.96
CA VAL A 48 -7.29 7.59 -3.06
C VAL A 48 -7.78 7.96 -1.66
N GLY A 49 -9.09 7.98 -1.43
CA GLY A 49 -9.71 8.43 -0.19
C GLY A 49 -10.91 7.56 0.18
N HIS A 50 -10.94 7.07 1.43
CA HIS A 50 -12.09 6.35 1.99
C HIS A 50 -12.40 6.82 3.40
N SER A 51 -13.69 6.80 3.75
CA SER A 51 -14.16 6.98 5.12
C SER A 51 -14.83 5.71 5.60
N ILE A 52 -14.46 5.26 6.80
CA ILE A 52 -14.91 4.00 7.38
C ILE A 52 -15.30 4.27 8.83
N THR A 53 -16.48 3.82 9.24
CA THR A 53 -16.90 3.87 10.65
C THR A 53 -16.82 2.46 11.22
N LEU A 54 -16.10 2.30 12.32
CA LEU A 54 -15.94 1.03 13.00
C LEU A 54 -16.98 0.85 14.10
N PRO A 55 -17.31 -0.41 14.48
CA PRO A 55 -18.02 -0.67 15.72
C PRO A 55 -17.25 -0.12 16.93
N SER A 56 -17.94 0.42 17.93
CA SER A 56 -17.36 1.12 19.10
C SER A 56 -16.39 0.28 19.95
N LYS A 57 -16.42 -1.05 19.79
CA LYS A 57 -15.58 -2.02 20.51
C LYS A 57 -14.34 -2.49 19.73
N VAL A 58 -14.11 -2.00 18.51
CA VAL A 58 -12.94 -2.35 17.68
C VAL A 58 -11.84 -1.32 17.94
N GLN A 59 -10.87 -1.67 18.79
CA GLN A 59 -9.75 -0.76 19.11
C GLN A 59 -8.48 -1.09 18.34
N ASN A 60 -8.27 -2.37 18.02
CA ASN A 60 -7.10 -2.83 17.28
C ASN A 60 -7.50 -3.38 15.90
N ILE A 61 -6.77 -2.91 14.88
CA ILE A 61 -6.96 -3.31 13.49
C ILE A 61 -5.64 -3.71 12.82
N LYS A 62 -5.74 -4.61 11.84
CA LYS A 62 -4.74 -4.94 10.84
C LYS A 62 -5.08 -4.16 9.56
N ILE A 63 -4.07 -3.52 8.97
CA ILE A 63 -4.14 -2.78 7.71
C ILE A 63 -3.32 -3.57 6.69
N MET A 64 -3.98 -4.09 5.66
CA MET A 64 -3.39 -5.00 4.68
C MET A 64 -3.62 -4.46 3.26
N PRO A 65 -2.78 -3.51 2.79
CA PRO A 65 -2.84 -3.02 1.42
C PRO A 65 -2.38 -4.10 0.44
N LYS A 66 -3.13 -4.30 -0.65
CA LYS A 66 -2.81 -5.22 -1.73
C LYS A 66 -2.43 -4.42 -2.98
N LEU A 67 -1.23 -4.65 -3.50
CA LEU A 67 -0.77 -4.04 -4.76
C LEU A 67 -1.61 -4.53 -5.95
N LEU A 68 -1.49 -3.84 -7.09
CA LEU A 68 -1.88 -4.41 -8.37
C LEU A 68 -0.98 -5.60 -8.75
N GLN A 69 -1.56 -6.59 -9.43
CA GLN A 69 -0.86 -7.82 -9.84
C GLN A 69 0.42 -7.55 -10.62
N ASP A 70 0.39 -6.59 -11.54
CA ASP A 70 1.54 -6.25 -12.38
C ASP A 70 2.73 -5.72 -11.57
N LEU A 71 2.47 -5.09 -10.43
CA LEU A 71 3.51 -4.60 -9.52
C LEU A 71 4.19 -5.73 -8.73
N LEU A 72 3.50 -6.85 -8.53
CA LEU A 72 4.05 -8.04 -7.87
C LEU A 72 5.10 -8.76 -8.72
N THR A 73 5.24 -8.40 -10.00
CA THR A 73 6.29 -8.94 -10.87
C THR A 73 7.69 -8.41 -10.53
N GLU A 74 7.77 -7.27 -9.82
CA GLU A 74 9.01 -6.62 -9.38
C GLU A 74 8.88 -6.13 -7.92
N PRO A 75 8.70 -7.04 -6.94
CA PRO A 75 8.36 -6.67 -5.57
C PRO A 75 9.47 -5.84 -4.89
N THR A 76 10.73 -6.05 -5.25
CA THR A 76 11.88 -5.28 -4.71
C THR A 76 11.90 -3.82 -5.15
N ARG A 77 11.13 -3.46 -6.19
CA ARG A 77 11.01 -2.09 -6.69
C ARG A 77 9.90 -1.31 -6.01
N VAL A 78 9.06 -1.96 -5.19
CA VAL A 78 7.92 -1.30 -4.54
C VAL A 78 8.11 -1.28 -3.04
N THR A 79 7.86 -0.12 -2.44
CA THR A 79 7.86 0.06 -0.99
C THR A 79 6.52 0.59 -0.55
N ILE A 80 5.97 0.02 0.53
CA ILE A 80 4.75 0.50 1.18
C ILE A 80 5.11 1.03 2.57
N THR A 81 4.62 2.21 2.90
CA THR A 81 4.74 2.82 4.24
C THR A 81 3.38 3.26 4.73
N VAL A 82 3.01 2.83 5.94
CA VAL A 82 1.75 3.21 6.58
C VAL A 82 2.03 4.19 7.72
N ILE A 83 1.26 5.28 7.77
CA ILE A 83 1.36 6.34 8.78
C ILE A 83 -0.03 6.56 9.37
N GLN A 84 -0.16 6.52 10.69
CA GLN A 84 -1.40 6.84 11.40
C GLN A 84 -1.20 8.09 12.26
N ASN A 85 -2.05 9.10 12.10
CA ASN A 85 -2.01 10.34 12.91
C ASN A 85 -0.59 10.95 13.01
N ASN A 86 0.18 10.90 11.91
CA ASN A 86 1.57 11.32 11.78
C ASN A 86 2.64 10.39 12.41
N THR A 87 2.26 9.24 12.97
CA THR A 87 3.17 8.21 13.44
C THR A 87 3.34 7.12 12.38
N LYS A 88 4.59 6.85 11.96
CA LYS A 88 4.88 5.72 11.07
C LYS A 88 4.62 4.40 11.80
N LEU A 89 3.83 3.52 11.21
CA LEU A 89 3.59 2.18 11.73
C LEU A 89 4.70 1.22 11.25
N ASN A 90 5.06 0.28 12.11
CA ASN A 90 6.01 -0.77 11.78
C ASN A 90 5.28 -1.92 11.08
N LEU A 91 5.92 -2.50 10.06
CA LEU A 91 5.46 -3.74 9.46
C LEU A 91 5.42 -4.81 10.55
N SER A 92 4.26 -5.44 10.73
CA SER A 92 4.02 -6.35 11.86
C SER A 92 4.30 -7.79 11.47
N GLU A 93 3.67 -8.28 10.41
CA GLU A 93 3.74 -9.66 9.90
C GLU A 93 3.48 -9.64 8.38
N GLY A 94 3.86 -10.71 7.67
CA GLY A 94 3.60 -10.90 6.24
C GLY A 94 4.87 -10.96 5.39
N GLY A 95 4.88 -11.85 4.38
CA GLY A 95 5.87 -11.84 3.31
C GLY A 95 5.89 -10.48 2.58
N PHE A 96 7.06 -10.00 2.16
CA PHE A 96 7.14 -8.79 1.36
C PHE A 96 6.42 -9.03 0.02
N LEU A 97 5.17 -8.55 -0.06
CA LEU A 97 4.39 -8.48 -1.30
C LEU A 97 4.08 -9.83 -1.94
N GLU A 98 3.74 -10.85 -1.13
CA GLU A 98 3.19 -12.10 -1.66
C GLU A 98 1.67 -12.01 -1.86
N ASP A 99 1.17 -12.66 -2.91
CA ASP A 99 -0.25 -12.61 -3.30
C ASP A 99 -1.20 -13.24 -2.25
N ASN A 100 -0.66 -14.23 -1.53
CA ASN A 100 -1.35 -15.00 -0.49
C ASN A 100 -1.06 -14.49 0.94
N ASP A 101 -0.03 -13.67 1.12
CA ASP A 101 0.37 -13.11 2.42
C ASP A 101 0.83 -11.65 2.25
N PRO A 102 -0.10 -10.70 2.05
CA PRO A 102 0.25 -9.31 1.83
C PRO A 102 0.82 -8.68 3.10
N PRO A 103 1.64 -7.63 2.98
CA PRO A 103 2.24 -6.98 4.13
C PRO A 103 1.16 -6.40 5.06
N CYS A 104 1.36 -6.56 6.37
CA CYS A 104 0.38 -6.20 7.38
C CYS A 104 0.96 -5.21 8.42
N TRP A 105 0.18 -4.17 8.73
CA TRP A 105 0.47 -3.22 9.80
C TRP A 105 -0.61 -3.30 10.88
N ASN A 106 -0.19 -3.48 12.13
CA ASN A 106 -1.07 -3.36 13.29
C ASN A 106 -1.22 -1.90 13.70
N SER A 107 -2.43 -1.51 14.08
CA SER A 107 -2.79 -0.15 14.48
C SER A 107 -3.78 -0.20 15.65
N THR A 108 -3.49 0.59 16.68
CA THR A 108 -4.42 0.86 17.78
C THR A 108 -5.08 2.22 17.53
N LEU A 109 -6.39 2.26 17.63
CA LEU A 109 -7.20 3.43 17.28
C LEU A 109 -7.55 4.26 18.51
N SER A 110 -7.46 5.58 18.37
CA SER A 110 -8.04 6.51 19.33
C SER A 110 -9.54 6.70 19.06
N LYS A 111 -10.30 7.10 20.09
CA LYS A 111 -11.68 7.57 19.90
C LYS A 111 -11.72 8.76 18.92
N GLY A 112 -12.78 8.85 18.12
CA GLY A 112 -12.90 9.83 17.05
C GLY A 112 -12.25 9.37 15.74
N VAL A 113 -11.74 10.32 14.96
CA VAL A 113 -11.20 10.07 13.62
C VAL A 113 -9.70 9.74 13.70
N ASN A 114 -9.32 8.60 13.13
CA ASN A 114 -7.94 8.19 12.90
C ASN A 114 -7.64 8.35 11.41
N ILE A 115 -6.59 9.10 11.09
CA ILE A 115 -6.16 9.32 9.71
C ILE A 115 -5.01 8.37 9.42
N ILE A 116 -5.24 7.40 8.53
CA ILE A 116 -4.26 6.43 8.10
C ILE A 116 -3.87 6.74 6.66
N LYS A 117 -2.60 7.00 6.41
CA LYS A 117 -2.02 7.24 5.09
C LYS A 117 -1.18 6.04 4.67
N ILE A 118 -1.49 5.45 3.53
CA ILE A 118 -0.75 4.35 2.92
C ILE A 118 0.00 4.94 1.72
N ASN A 119 1.31 5.05 1.84
CA ASN A 119 2.18 5.55 0.78
C ASN A 119 2.78 4.36 0.04
N VAL A 120 2.52 4.28 -1.25
CA VAL A 120 3.14 3.30 -2.14
C VAL A 120 4.13 4.03 -3.03
N THR A 121 5.39 3.62 -3.02
CA THR A 121 6.45 4.18 -3.87
C THR A 121 7.02 3.08 -4.74
N ALA A 122 7.11 3.31 -6.04
CA ALA A 122 7.68 2.42 -7.02
C ALA A 122 8.93 3.04 -7.66
N ASN A 123 10.02 2.28 -7.70
CA ASN A 123 11.22 2.61 -8.48
C ASN A 123 11.02 2.14 -9.92
N ILE A 124 10.74 3.09 -10.81
CA ILE A 124 10.47 2.84 -12.23
C ILE A 124 11.66 3.19 -13.12
N THR A 125 12.85 3.34 -12.53
CA THR A 125 14.09 3.55 -13.26
C THR A 125 14.27 2.42 -14.27
N GLN A 126 14.24 2.78 -15.56
CA GLN A 126 14.45 1.83 -16.64
C GLN A 126 15.90 1.32 -16.62
N PRO A 127 16.13 0.05 -17.01
CA PRO A 127 17.47 -0.53 -17.00
C PRO A 127 18.51 0.27 -17.78
N ASP A 128 18.13 0.93 -18.86
CA ASP A 128 19.01 1.73 -19.73
C ASP A 128 19.11 3.20 -19.30
N ASN A 129 18.34 3.63 -18.31
CA ASN A 129 18.29 5.02 -17.88
C ASN A 129 19.23 5.29 -16.70
N MET A 130 20.12 6.27 -16.87
CA MET A 130 21.07 6.69 -15.82
C MET A 130 20.42 7.59 -14.76
N VAL A 131 19.20 8.08 -15.01
CA VAL A 131 18.46 8.95 -14.08
C VAL A 131 17.44 8.12 -13.32
N SER A 132 17.47 8.22 -11.99
CA SER A 132 16.49 7.53 -11.17
C SER A 132 15.09 8.12 -11.35
N ASP A 133 14.08 7.29 -11.56
CA ASP A 133 12.67 7.69 -11.63
C ASP A 133 11.87 6.92 -10.57
N TYR A 134 11.20 7.67 -9.69
CA TYR A 134 10.36 7.15 -8.63
C TYR A 134 8.96 7.76 -8.75
N ARG A 135 7.93 6.91 -8.61
CA ARG A 135 6.53 7.34 -8.57
C ARG A 135 5.92 6.94 -7.25
N SER A 136 5.20 7.88 -6.63
CA SER A 136 4.55 7.67 -5.35
C SER A 136 3.07 7.99 -5.43
N GLN A 137 2.27 7.24 -4.67
CA GLN A 137 0.84 7.50 -4.50
C GLN A 137 0.44 7.29 -3.04
N THR A 138 -0.31 8.24 -2.51
CA THR A 138 -0.83 8.20 -1.14
C THR A 138 -2.32 7.91 -1.15
N TYR A 139 -2.70 6.87 -0.43
CA TYR A 139 -4.08 6.53 -0.12
C TYR A 139 -4.40 6.98 1.30
N VAL A 140 -5.56 7.58 1.51
CA VAL A 140 -5.98 8.14 2.80
C VAL A 140 -7.24 7.44 3.28
N LEU A 141 -7.18 6.86 4.47
CA LEU A 141 -8.30 6.24 5.15
C LEU A 141 -8.65 7.09 6.38
N PHE A 142 -9.89 7.56 6.44
CA PHE A 142 -10.48 8.20 7.60
C PHE A 142 -11.26 7.15 8.39
N VAL A 143 -10.65 6.60 9.43
CA VAL A 143 -11.23 5.53 10.24
C VAL A 143 -11.80 6.13 11.52
N THR A 144 -13.12 6.14 11.63
CA THR A 144 -13.84 6.69 12.78
C THR A 144 -14.17 5.59 13.78
N LEU A 145 -13.67 5.73 15.02
CA LEU A 145 -14.10 4.94 16.16
C LEU A 145 -15.11 5.75 16.98
N PRO A 146 -16.41 5.40 16.98
CA PRO A 146 -17.44 6.11 17.72
C PRO A 146 -17.15 6.17 19.22
N TRP A 147 -17.68 7.22 19.86
CA TRP A 147 -17.65 7.42 21.31
C TRP A 147 -18.27 6.23 22.05
#